data_AF-A0A2E0T163-F1
#
_entry.id   AF-A0A2E0T163-F1
#
_cell.length_a   1.000
_cell.length_b   1.000
_cell.length_c   1.000
_cell.angle_alpha   90.00
_cell.angle_beta   90.00
_cell.angle_gamma   90.00
#
_symmetry.space_group_name_H-M   'P 1'
#
loop_
_entity.id
_entity.type
_entity.pdbx_description
1 polymer ?
#
loop_
_entity_poly.entity_id
_entity_poly.type
_entity_poly.pdbx_seq_one_letter_code
_entity_poly.pdbx_strand_id
1 'polypeptide(L)'
;MQTEFAFRLPKGFVDSAGTLHVDGLMRLATARDEIEPLRDPRIAGPDDPYLTIAILARVITRLGTITDVTPQHVEALFAADLGHLQDLYGVVNFGDAAEIEALQAETAARFAEDDASREANSSGASDGVDDDAGSVVSQVSESETKPPSPGPRVRSRIEEVSTRRDE
;
A
#
# COMPACT_ATOMS: atom_id res chain seq x y z
N MET A 1 -27.58 -7.04 0.17
CA MET A 1 -26.53 -7.17 1.20
C MET A 1 -25.26 -6.61 0.60
N GLN A 2 -24.64 -5.62 1.24
CA GLN A 2 -23.39 -5.04 0.76
C GLN A 2 -22.23 -5.92 1.25
N THR A 3 -21.31 -6.22 0.34
CA THR A 3 -20.17 -7.12 0.63
C THR A 3 -18.82 -6.47 0.32
N GLU A 4 -18.83 -5.25 -0.22
CA GLU A 4 -17.64 -4.46 -0.55
C GLU A 4 -17.76 -3.06 0.05
N PHE A 5 -16.64 -2.57 0.55
CA PHE A 5 -16.52 -1.33 1.30
C PHE A 5 -15.37 -0.54 0.71
N ALA A 6 -15.68 0.68 0.25
CA ALA A 6 -14.64 1.62 -0.15
C ALA A 6 -13.88 2.09 1.07
N PHE A 7 -12.61 2.41 0.87
CA PHE A 7 -11.78 3.06 1.87
C PHE A 7 -10.83 4.05 1.19
N ARG A 8 -10.27 4.95 1.99
CA ARG A 8 -9.19 5.83 1.58
C ARG A 8 -8.09 5.82 2.65
N LEU A 9 -6.88 5.51 2.22
CA LEU A 9 -5.70 5.48 3.08
C LEU A 9 -5.35 6.90 3.57
N PRO A 10 -5.09 7.10 4.88
CA PRO A 10 -4.64 8.39 5.42
C PRO A 10 -3.38 8.99 4.78
N LYS A 11 -2.41 8.16 4.35
CA LYS A 11 -1.18 8.61 3.67
C LYS A 11 -1.10 8.10 2.24
N GLY A 12 -1.49 6.86 2.02
CA GLY A 12 -1.50 6.23 0.71
C GLY A 12 -0.30 5.34 0.45
N PHE A 13 -0.45 4.46 -0.53
CA PHE A 13 0.56 3.52 -0.97
C PHE A 13 1.29 4.08 -2.20
N VAL A 14 2.62 4.12 -2.18
CA VAL A 14 3.43 4.51 -3.33
C VAL A 14 4.00 3.26 -3.99
N ASP A 15 3.64 3.03 -5.24
CA ASP A 15 4.15 1.86 -5.97
C ASP A 15 5.59 2.07 -6.49
N SER A 16 6.15 1.03 -7.13
CA SER A 16 7.50 1.08 -7.69
C SER A 16 7.68 2.08 -8.84
N ALA A 17 6.58 2.52 -9.47
CA ALA A 17 6.59 3.56 -10.49
C ALA A 17 6.45 4.98 -9.90
N GLY A 18 6.30 5.10 -8.57
CA GLY A 18 6.07 6.37 -7.89
C GLY A 18 4.62 6.84 -7.95
N THR A 19 3.68 6.00 -8.36
CA THR A 19 2.25 6.33 -8.38
C THR A 19 1.69 6.23 -6.96
N LEU A 20 0.97 7.27 -6.54
CA LEU A 20 0.28 7.29 -5.26
C LEU A 20 -1.12 6.69 -5.39
N HIS A 21 -1.37 5.62 -4.64
CA HIS A 21 -2.65 4.93 -4.53
C HIS A 21 -3.25 5.22 -3.14
N VAL A 22 -4.32 6.01 -3.12
CA VAL A 22 -5.01 6.39 -1.88
C VAL A 22 -6.34 5.68 -1.69
N ASP A 23 -7.03 5.34 -2.79
CA ASP A 23 -8.37 4.75 -2.73
C ASP A 23 -8.33 3.25 -2.84
N GLY A 24 -9.26 2.55 -2.19
CA GLY A 24 -9.33 1.11 -2.30
C GLY A 24 -10.72 0.52 -2.06
N LEU A 25 -10.80 -0.79 -2.24
CA LEU A 25 -11.97 -1.60 -1.96
C LEU A 25 -11.56 -2.80 -1.10
N MET A 26 -12.32 -3.03 -0.04
CA MET A 26 -12.23 -4.22 0.81
C MET A 26 -13.54 -4.99 0.74
N ARG A 27 -13.46 -6.31 0.57
CA ARG A 27 -14.63 -7.18 0.67
C ARG A 27 -14.73 -7.81 2.06
N LEU A 28 -15.92 -8.30 2.41
CA LEU A 28 -16.08 -9.20 3.57
C LEU A 28 -15.12 -10.38 3.46
N ALA A 29 -14.48 -10.68 4.58
CA ALA A 29 -13.65 -11.86 4.74
C ALA A 29 -14.51 -13.10 4.73
N THR A 30 -13.98 -14.16 4.12
CA THR A 30 -14.55 -15.50 4.25
C THR A 30 -13.73 -16.29 5.26
N ALA A 31 -14.30 -17.38 5.80
CA ALA A 31 -13.54 -18.31 6.64
C ALA A 31 -12.27 -18.84 5.94
N ARG A 32 -12.28 -18.93 4.61
CA ARG A 32 -11.08 -19.31 3.84
C ARG A 32 -10.00 -18.25 3.91
N ASP A 33 -10.34 -16.97 3.94
CA ASP A 33 -9.35 -15.88 4.03
C ASP A 33 -8.64 -15.87 5.37
N GLU A 34 -9.33 -16.29 6.44
CA GLU A 34 -8.79 -16.42 7.80
C GLU A 34 -7.90 -17.66 7.96
N ILE A 35 -8.31 -18.78 7.36
CA ILE A 35 -7.65 -20.08 7.62
C ILE A 35 -6.54 -20.39 6.61
N GLU A 36 -6.67 -20.01 5.34
CA GLU A 36 -5.67 -20.35 4.32
C GLU A 36 -4.27 -19.81 4.65
N PRO A 37 -4.09 -18.57 5.14
CA PRO A 37 -2.77 -18.05 5.47
C PRO A 37 -2.04 -18.85 6.56
N LEU A 38 -2.75 -19.47 7.50
CA LEU A 38 -2.16 -20.30 8.55
C LEU A 38 -1.43 -21.55 8.03
N ARG A 39 -1.57 -21.86 6.73
CA ARG A 39 -0.83 -22.96 6.07
C ARG A 39 0.54 -22.53 5.56
N ASP A 40 0.82 -21.22 5.49
CA ASP A 40 2.14 -20.72 5.10
C ASP A 40 3.14 -21.04 6.22
N PRO A 41 4.24 -21.76 5.95
CA PRO A 41 5.24 -22.11 6.97
C PRO A 41 5.93 -20.89 7.59
N ARG A 42 5.78 -19.69 7.01
CA ARG A 42 6.28 -18.44 7.57
C ARG A 42 5.41 -17.89 8.70
N ILE A 43 4.16 -18.35 8.83
CA ILE A 43 3.22 -17.91 9.86
C ILE A 43 3.25 -18.92 11.01
N ALA A 44 3.73 -18.49 12.17
CA ALA A 44 3.91 -19.36 13.33
C ALA A 44 2.59 -19.83 13.96
N GLY A 45 1.50 -19.09 13.75
CA GLY A 45 0.19 -19.42 14.29
C GLY A 45 -0.80 -18.25 14.20
N PRO A 46 -1.96 -18.36 14.89
CA PRO A 46 -3.02 -17.35 14.87
C PRO A 46 -2.62 -15.99 15.49
N ASP A 47 -1.60 -15.98 16.35
CA ASP A 47 -1.12 -14.75 17.01
C ASP A 47 0.06 -14.09 16.26
N ASP A 48 0.46 -14.62 15.09
CA ASP A 48 1.56 -14.08 14.31
C ASP A 48 1.15 -12.76 13.64
N PRO A 49 1.90 -11.65 13.83
CA PRO A 49 1.55 -10.37 13.21
C PRO A 49 1.54 -10.41 11.67
N TYR A 50 2.24 -11.35 11.04
CA TYR A 50 2.23 -11.53 9.59
C TYR A 50 0.90 -12.09 9.07
N LEU A 51 0.12 -12.78 9.92
CA LEU A 51 -1.20 -13.29 9.57
C LEU A 51 -2.13 -12.14 9.12
N THR A 52 -2.13 -11.03 9.85
CA THR A 52 -2.93 -9.84 9.54
C THR A 52 -2.61 -9.29 8.15
N ILE A 53 -1.32 -9.21 7.80
CA ILE A 53 -0.87 -8.76 6.47
C ILE A 53 -1.40 -9.69 5.38
N ALA A 54 -1.28 -11.00 5.60
CA ALA A 54 -1.74 -12.01 4.64
C ALA A 54 -3.26 -11.99 4.45
N ILE A 55 -4.03 -11.76 5.52
CA ILE A 55 -5.49 -11.61 5.45
C ILE A 55 -5.86 -10.35 4.67
N LEU A 56 -5.29 -9.20 5.05
CA LEU A 56 -5.56 -7.90 4.41
C LEU A 56 -5.31 -7.96 2.89
N ALA A 57 -4.20 -8.57 2.46
CA ALA A 57 -3.90 -8.74 1.04
C ALA A 57 -4.97 -9.53 0.27
N ARG A 58 -5.69 -10.44 0.93
CA ARG A 58 -6.73 -11.27 0.28
C ARG A 58 -8.09 -10.59 0.21
N VAL A 59 -8.38 -9.70 1.15
CA VAL A 59 -9.69 -9.03 1.25
C VAL A 59 -9.70 -7.66 0.60
N ILE A 60 -8.54 -7.04 0.38
CA ILE A 60 -8.44 -5.83 -0.43
C ILE A 60 -8.48 -6.25 -1.90
N THR A 61 -9.59 -5.92 -2.58
CA THR A 61 -9.81 -6.27 -3.98
C THR A 61 -9.26 -5.21 -4.94
N ARG A 62 -9.02 -4.00 -4.44
CA ARG A 62 -8.41 -2.91 -5.21
C ARG A 62 -7.66 -1.94 -4.31
N LEU A 63 -6.50 -1.48 -4.76
CA LEU A 63 -5.75 -0.36 -4.20
C LEU A 63 -5.28 0.56 -5.33
N GLY A 64 -6.00 1.66 -5.53
CA GLY A 64 -5.87 2.57 -6.67
C GLY A 64 -6.10 1.81 -7.97
N THR A 65 -5.07 1.73 -8.80
CA THR A 65 -5.11 0.97 -10.07
C THR A 65 -4.69 -0.50 -9.92
N ILE A 66 -4.26 -0.92 -8.72
CA ILE A 66 -3.80 -2.28 -8.44
C ILE A 66 -5.01 -3.15 -8.09
N THR A 67 -5.23 -4.21 -8.86
CA THR A 67 -6.34 -5.17 -8.64
C THR A 67 -5.87 -6.53 -8.12
N ASP A 68 -4.58 -6.82 -8.22
CA ASP A 68 -3.95 -8.01 -7.64
C ASP A 68 -3.10 -7.58 -6.44
N VAL A 69 -3.78 -7.36 -5.32
CA VAL A 69 -3.12 -6.91 -4.09
C VAL A 69 -2.42 -8.11 -3.44
N THR A 70 -1.11 -7.98 -3.27
CA THR A 70 -0.27 -9.02 -2.67
C THR A 70 0.19 -8.63 -1.27
N PRO A 71 0.67 -9.57 -0.43
CA PRO A 71 1.24 -9.26 0.87
C PRO A 71 2.34 -8.18 0.81
N GLN A 72 3.15 -8.16 -0.24
CA GLN A 72 4.23 -7.17 -0.41
C GLN A 72 3.69 -5.74 -0.56
N HIS A 73 2.50 -5.56 -1.15
CA HIS A 73 1.87 -4.24 -1.23
C HIS A 73 1.46 -3.77 0.17
N VAL A 74 0.89 -4.66 0.97
CA VAL A 74 0.45 -4.37 2.35
C VAL A 74 1.65 -4.14 3.27
N GLU A 75 2.72 -4.92 3.12
CA GLU A 75 4.00 -4.75 3.85
C GLU A 75 4.65 -3.38 3.59
N ALA A 76 4.44 -2.82 2.40
CA ALA A 76 5.01 -1.55 1.98
C ALA A 76 4.15 -0.33 2.36
N LEU A 77 3.02 -0.53 3.04
CA LEU A 77 2.21 0.56 3.58
C LEU A 77 2.92 1.29 4.72
N PHE A 78 2.61 2.57 4.89
CA PHE A 78 2.95 3.26 6.13
C PHE A 78 2.24 2.60 7.32
N ALA A 79 2.89 2.61 8.48
CA ALA A 79 2.31 2.03 9.70
C ALA A 79 0.92 2.60 10.04
N ALA A 80 0.70 3.89 9.77
CA ALA A 80 -0.60 4.54 9.96
C ALA A 80 -1.69 3.98 9.03
N ASP A 81 -1.34 3.69 7.77
CA ASP A 81 -2.26 3.11 6.79
C ASP A 81 -2.55 1.64 7.11
N LEU A 82 -1.52 0.89 7.54
CA LEU A 82 -1.70 -0.48 7.98
C LEU A 82 -2.64 -0.54 9.20
N GLY A 83 -2.46 0.34 10.20
CA GLY A 83 -3.35 0.44 11.35
C GLY A 83 -4.79 0.78 10.94
N HIS A 84 -4.96 1.76 10.05
CA HIS A 84 -6.28 2.11 9.52
C HIS A 84 -6.98 0.91 8.85
N LEU A 85 -6.26 0.11 8.06
CA LEU A 85 -6.82 -1.08 7.42
C LEU A 85 -7.16 -2.20 8.41
N GLN A 86 -6.42 -2.32 9.52
CA GLN A 86 -6.74 -3.26 10.59
C GLN A 86 -8.03 -2.88 11.30
N ASP A 87 -8.19 -1.60 11.62
CA ASP A 87 -9.43 -1.09 12.24
C ASP A 87 -10.63 -1.28 11.30
N LEU A 88 -10.46 -0.92 10.03
CA LEU A 88 -11.45 -1.12 8.98
C LEU A 88 -11.88 -2.58 8.87
N TYR A 89 -10.90 -3.50 8.85
CA TYR A 89 -11.15 -4.93 8.79
C TYR A 89 -11.99 -5.41 9.97
N GLY A 90 -11.67 -4.93 11.17
CA GLY A 90 -12.40 -5.25 12.40
C GLY A 90 -13.87 -4.84 12.30
N VAL A 91 -14.13 -3.58 11.94
CA VAL A 91 -15.50 -3.04 11.81
C VAL A 91 -16.28 -3.77 10.72
N VAL A 92 -15.69 -3.97 9.55
CA VAL A 92 -16.38 -4.58 8.40
C VAL A 92 -16.78 -6.04 8.67
N ASN A 93 -15.96 -6.81 9.39
CA ASN A 93 -16.19 -8.24 9.58
C ASN A 93 -16.85 -8.60 10.93
N PHE A 94 -16.67 -7.78 11.96
CA PHE A 94 -17.12 -8.08 13.32
C PHE A 94 -17.93 -6.96 13.96
N GLY A 95 -18.00 -5.78 13.34
CA GLY A 95 -18.79 -4.66 13.83
C GLY A 95 -20.28 -4.85 13.63
N ASP A 96 -21.06 -4.06 14.35
CA ASP A 96 -22.50 -3.99 14.19
C ASP A 96 -22.92 -3.06 13.05
N ALA A 97 -24.24 -2.99 12.78
CA ALA A 97 -24.76 -2.17 11.68
C ALA A 97 -24.48 -0.67 11.88
N ALA A 98 -24.48 -0.17 13.11
CA ALA A 98 -24.24 1.24 13.40
C ALA A 98 -22.76 1.60 13.22
N GLU A 99 -21.85 0.70 13.62
CA GLU A 99 -20.42 0.87 13.40
C GLU A 99 -20.08 0.87 11.90
N ILE A 100 -20.67 -0.04 11.13
CA ILE A 100 -20.50 -0.08 9.67
C ILE A 100 -21.06 1.19 9.01
N GLU A 101 -22.23 1.67 9.43
CA GLU A 101 -22.83 2.91 8.89
C GLU A 101 -21.96 4.12 9.21
N ALA A 102 -21.44 4.24 10.44
CA ALA A 102 -20.55 5.32 10.85
C ALA A 102 -19.25 5.33 10.02
N LEU A 103 -18.64 4.16 9.81
CA LEU A 103 -17.46 3.98 8.97
C LEU A 103 -17.72 4.44 7.52
N GLN A 104 -18.86 4.06 6.95
CA GLN A 104 -19.24 4.46 5.60
C GLN A 104 -19.44 5.97 5.49
N ALA A 105 -20.05 6.59 6.50
CA ALA A 105 -20.23 8.03 6.57
C ALA A 105 -18.89 8.77 6.68
N GLU A 106 -17.96 8.32 7.54
CA GLU A 106 -16.62 8.90 7.65
C GLU A 106 -15.87 8.80 6.32
N THR A 107 -15.94 7.63 5.69
CA THR A 107 -15.29 7.38 4.40
C THR A 107 -15.85 8.32 3.32
N ALA A 108 -17.18 8.43 3.23
CA ALA A 108 -17.83 9.33 2.28
C ALA A 108 -17.47 10.81 2.53
N ALA A 109 -17.37 11.24 3.80
CA ALA A 109 -16.93 12.58 4.16
C ALA A 109 -15.48 12.85 3.70
N ARG A 110 -14.56 11.90 3.93
CA ARG A 110 -13.17 12.01 3.43
C ARG A 110 -13.11 12.12 1.91
N PHE A 111 -13.93 11.35 1.20
CA PHE A 111 -14.02 11.47 -0.26
C PHE A 111 -14.46 12.87 -0.70
N ALA A 112 -15.49 13.42 -0.06
CA ALA A 112 -16.02 14.73 -0.37
C ALA A 112 -15.04 15.88 -0.07
N GLU A 113 -14.34 15.83 1.07
CA GLU A 113 -13.33 16.83 1.45
C GLU A 113 -12.19 16.92 0.44
N ASP A 114 -11.68 15.77 0.00
CA ASP A 114 -10.59 15.73 -0.96
C ASP A 114 -11.03 16.18 -2.36
N ASP A 115 -12.22 15.80 -2.80
CA ASP A 115 -12.73 16.23 -4.11
C ASP A 115 -12.95 17.75 -4.14
N ALA A 116 -13.48 18.34 -3.06
CA ALA A 116 -13.55 19.78 -2.89
C ALA A 116 -12.16 20.45 -2.91
N SER A 117 -11.15 19.81 -2.28
CA SER A 117 -9.77 20.32 -2.29
C SER A 117 -9.16 20.31 -3.69
N ARG A 118 -9.45 19.29 -4.51
CA ARG A 118 -8.98 19.17 -5.91
C ARG A 118 -9.62 20.20 -6.82
N GLU A 119 -10.94 20.40 -6.69
CA GLU A 119 -11.67 21.42 -7.45
C GLU A 119 -11.12 22.82 -7.16
N ALA A 120 -10.94 23.17 -5.87
CA ALA A 120 -10.36 24.44 -5.47
C ALA A 120 -8.96 24.65 -6.06
N ASN A 121 -8.10 23.64 -6.01
CA ASN A 121 -6.73 23.73 -6.53
C ASN A 121 -6.67 23.80 -8.07
N SER A 122 -7.66 23.22 -8.77
CA SER A 122 -7.77 23.33 -10.24
C SER A 122 -8.29 24.69 -10.72
N SER A 123 -9.20 25.30 -9.97
CA SER A 123 -9.81 26.60 -10.32
C SER A 123 -8.91 27.81 -10.11
N GLY A 124 -7.86 27.69 -9.27
CA GLY A 124 -6.86 28.72 -9.04
C GLY A 124 -5.73 28.78 -10.08
N ALA A 125 -5.64 27.81 -10.99
CA ALA A 125 -4.52 27.69 -11.94
C ALA A 125 -4.78 28.32 -13.33
N SER A 126 -5.88 29.05 -13.53
CA SER A 126 -6.28 29.58 -14.84
C SER A 126 -6.11 31.09 -15.05
N ASP A 127 -5.33 31.80 -14.22
CA ASP A 127 -5.10 33.24 -14.41
C ASP A 127 -3.60 33.53 -14.57
N GLY A 128 -3.16 33.66 -15.83
CA GLY A 128 -1.80 34.12 -16.18
C GLY A 128 -1.05 33.25 -17.20
N VAL A 129 -1.52 33.20 -18.45
CA VAL A 129 -0.64 32.90 -19.60
C VAL A 129 -0.51 34.18 -20.40
N ASP A 130 0.50 34.98 -20.06
CA ASP A 130 1.04 35.98 -20.97
C ASP A 130 1.93 35.25 -22.00
N ASP A 131 1.56 35.45 -23.25
CA ASP A 131 2.19 34.99 -24.47
C ASP A 131 3.54 35.71 -24.66
N ASP A 132 4.67 35.00 -24.68
CA ASP A 132 5.87 35.50 -25.37
C ASP A 132 6.71 34.36 -25.94
N ALA A 133 6.75 34.34 -27.26
CA ALA A 133 7.49 33.40 -28.08
C ALA A 133 8.96 33.81 -28.20
N GLY A 134 9.88 32.90 -27.84
CA GLY A 134 11.32 33.11 -27.98
C GLY A 134 12.06 31.85 -28.37
N SER A 135 12.17 31.60 -29.68
CA SER A 135 13.01 30.58 -30.31
C SER A 135 14.49 30.82 -30.02
N VAL A 136 15.21 29.84 -29.45
CA VAL A 136 16.65 29.66 -29.69
C VAL A 136 17.01 28.18 -29.72
N VAL A 137 17.54 27.76 -30.87
CA VAL A 137 18.19 26.47 -31.15
C VAL A 137 19.63 26.53 -30.63
N SER A 138 20.15 25.45 -30.03
CA SER A 138 21.58 25.12 -30.12
C SER A 138 21.86 23.64 -29.87
N GLN A 139 22.56 23.07 -30.85
CA GLN A 139 23.17 21.74 -30.88
C GLN A 139 24.51 21.73 -30.14
N VAL A 140 24.89 20.60 -29.52
CA VAL A 140 26.22 19.93 -29.55
C VAL A 140 26.10 18.60 -28.78
N SER A 141 26.21 17.42 -29.42
CA SER A 141 27.41 16.63 -29.79
C SER A 141 27.78 15.54 -28.76
N GLU A 142 27.98 14.33 -29.28
CA GLU A 142 28.20 13.04 -28.63
C GLU A 142 29.53 12.91 -27.85
N SER A 143 29.57 12.04 -26.84
CA SER A 143 30.70 11.12 -26.62
C SER A 143 30.33 9.92 -25.73
N GLU A 144 30.47 8.73 -26.32
CA GLU A 144 30.40 7.39 -25.73
C GLU A 144 31.49 7.12 -24.68
N THR A 145 31.20 6.30 -23.65
CA THR A 145 32.05 5.14 -23.21
C THR A 145 31.47 4.41 -21.98
N LYS A 146 31.43 3.07 -22.05
CA LYS A 146 31.08 2.09 -20.99
C LYS A 146 32.22 1.03 -20.96
N PRO A 147 32.34 0.13 -19.96
CA PRO A 147 32.69 0.23 -18.52
C PRO A 147 34.02 -0.52 -18.21
N PRO A 148 34.32 -0.89 -16.94
CA PRO A 148 34.07 -2.29 -16.55
C PRO A 148 33.53 -2.53 -15.12
N SER A 149 32.93 -3.72 -14.97
CA SER A 149 32.32 -4.31 -13.76
C SER A 149 33.35 -4.80 -12.73
N PRO A 150 33.09 -4.75 -11.41
CA PRO A 150 33.81 -5.56 -10.42
C PRO A 150 33.04 -6.83 -10.04
N GLY A 151 33.80 -7.92 -9.86
CA GLY A 151 33.34 -9.30 -9.59
C GLY A 151 32.94 -9.61 -8.13
N PRO A 152 32.96 -10.90 -7.74
CA PRO A 152 32.09 -11.45 -6.72
C PRO A 152 32.55 -11.15 -5.30
N ARG A 153 31.62 -10.78 -4.41
CA ARG A 153 31.89 -10.64 -2.97
C ARG A 153 31.71 -11.98 -2.26
N VAL A 154 32.80 -12.46 -1.68
CA VAL A 154 32.94 -13.69 -0.90
C VAL A 154 32.08 -13.60 0.38
N ARG A 155 31.32 -14.67 0.68
CA ARG A 155 30.55 -14.83 1.92
C ARG A 155 31.49 -15.18 3.08
N SER A 156 31.48 -14.38 4.14
CA SER A 156 32.14 -14.74 5.41
C SER A 156 31.22 -15.66 6.22
N ARG A 157 31.75 -16.85 6.51
CA ARG A 157 31.18 -17.90 7.35
C ARG A 157 31.27 -17.47 8.83
N ILE A 158 30.14 -17.44 9.53
CA ILE A 158 30.10 -17.28 10.99
C ILE A 158 30.09 -18.68 11.60
N GLU A 159 31.07 -18.97 12.43
CA GLU A 159 31.19 -20.20 13.22
C GLU A 159 30.24 -20.13 14.43
N GLU A 160 29.34 -21.10 14.57
CA GLU A 160 28.57 -21.30 15.79
C GLU A 160 29.46 -21.99 16.85
N VAL A 161 29.64 -21.32 17.99
CA VAL A 161 30.26 -21.90 19.19
C VAL A 161 29.20 -22.74 19.91
N SER A 162 29.38 -24.06 19.90
CA SER A 162 28.56 -24.99 20.67
C SER A 162 28.83 -24.83 22.17
N THR A 163 27.90 -24.26 22.93
CA THR A 163 27.92 -24.35 24.40
C THR A 163 27.32 -25.68 24.83
N ARG A 164 28.16 -26.51 25.43
CA ARG A 164 27.85 -27.84 25.98
C ARG A 164 26.78 -27.74 27.07
N ARG A 165 25.87 -28.72 27.07
CA ARG A 165 25.09 -29.12 28.25
C ARG A 165 26.07 -29.78 29.23
N ASP A 166 26.08 -29.29 30.46
CA ASP A 166 26.50 -30.08 31.61
C ASP A 166 25.27 -30.76 32.23
N GLU A 167 25.48 -32.01 32.64
CA GLU A 167 24.56 -32.93 33.33
C GLU A 167 24.21 -32.47 34.75
#